data_AF-A0A1W9I4C3-F1
#
_entry.id   AF-A0A1W9I4C3-F1
#
_cell.length_a   1.000
_cell.length_b   1.000
_cell.length_c   1.000
_cell.angle_alpha   90.00
_cell.angle_beta   90.00
_cell.angle_gamma   90.00
#
_symmetry.space_group_name_H-M   'P 1'
#
loop_
_entity.id
_entity.type
_entity.pdbx_description
1 polymer ?
#
loop_
_entity_poly.entity_id
_entity_poly.type
_entity_poly.pdbx_seq_one_letter_code
_entity_poly.pdbx_strand_id
1 'polypeptide(L)'
;MSLIAVLALGVTLLLPPAFAQTTQPQAGQGQTKATPKRARSPAQLRNDQIMRDCGAEWRASKAAGKTGTQTWRGFLGECRKRKSA
;
A
#
# COMPACT_ATOMS: atom_id res chain seq x y z
N MET A 1 -31.27 -0.12 -37.86
CA MET A 1 -31.90 -1.38 -38.31
C MET A 1 -31.14 -2.54 -37.73
N SER A 2 -31.69 -3.64 -37.25
CA SER A 2 -33.04 -4.07 -36.93
C SER A 2 -32.87 -5.53 -36.50
N LEU A 3 -33.54 -5.91 -35.40
CA LEU A 3 -34.17 -7.23 -35.14
C LEU A 3 -33.20 -8.43 -35.02
N ILE A 4 -33.23 -9.24 -33.96
CA ILE A 4 -34.07 -10.46 -33.80
C ILE A 4 -33.86 -10.88 -32.32
N ALA A 5 -34.74 -10.50 -31.38
CA ALA A 5 -35.86 -11.28 -30.84
C ALA A 5 -35.86 -12.81 -31.08
N VAL A 6 -36.18 -13.55 -30.01
CA VAL A 6 -37.04 -14.76 -29.99
C VAL A 6 -36.36 -16.09 -29.54
N LEU A 7 -36.83 -16.54 -28.34
CA LEU A 7 -37.01 -17.93 -27.85
C LEU A 7 -35.77 -18.79 -27.57
N ALA A 8 -35.73 -19.72 -26.62
CA ALA A 8 -36.54 -20.05 -25.46
C ALA A 8 -35.85 -21.27 -24.80
N LEU A 9 -36.02 -21.40 -23.47
CA LEU A 9 -36.15 -22.67 -22.76
C LEU A 9 -35.02 -23.72 -22.93
N GLY A 10 -34.16 -23.75 -21.90
CA GLY A 10 -34.06 -24.98 -21.11
C GLY A 10 -32.70 -25.65 -21.10
N VAL A 11 -31.90 -25.37 -20.07
CA VAL A 11 -31.12 -26.39 -19.34
C VAL A 11 -30.94 -25.90 -17.89
N THR A 12 -31.91 -26.18 -17.03
CA THR A 12 -31.64 -26.36 -15.59
C THR A 12 -31.07 -27.75 -15.41
N LEU A 13 -29.74 -27.87 -15.36
CA LEU A 13 -28.94 -28.86 -14.60
C LEU A 13 -27.53 -28.97 -15.21
N LEU A 14 -26.62 -28.07 -14.80
CA LEU A 14 -25.31 -28.43 -14.22
C LEU A 14 -24.49 -27.16 -14.02
N LEU A 15 -24.13 -26.96 -12.76
CA LEU A 15 -23.35 -25.88 -12.20
C LEU A 15 -21.89 -25.86 -12.74
N PRO A 16 -21.43 -24.78 -13.40
CA PRO A 16 -20.11 -24.23 -13.14
C PRO A 16 -20.25 -23.14 -12.07
N PRO A 17 -19.30 -22.98 -11.12
CA PRO A 17 -19.29 -21.78 -10.30
C PRO A 17 -19.16 -20.60 -11.27
N ALA A 18 -20.24 -19.86 -11.42
CA ALA A 18 -20.14 -18.45 -11.66
C ALA A 18 -19.14 -17.95 -10.61
N PHE A 19 -17.91 -17.64 -11.04
CA PHE A 19 -17.25 -16.45 -10.56
C PHE A 19 -18.20 -15.30 -10.91
N ALA A 20 -19.29 -15.22 -10.15
CA ALA A 20 -19.98 -14.00 -9.88
C ALA A 20 -18.88 -13.15 -9.30
N GLN A 21 -18.28 -12.34 -10.19
CA GLN A 21 -17.68 -11.08 -9.85
C GLN A 21 -18.80 -10.30 -9.18
N THR A 22 -19.04 -10.66 -7.92
CA THR A 22 -19.65 -9.80 -6.95
C THR A 22 -18.71 -8.63 -7.03
N THR A 23 -19.20 -7.54 -7.57
CA THR A 23 -18.75 -6.20 -7.23
C THR A 23 -18.77 -6.17 -5.71
N GLN A 24 -17.74 -6.72 -5.08
CA GLN A 24 -17.50 -6.52 -3.68
C GLN A 24 -17.28 -5.01 -3.63
N PRO A 25 -18.08 -4.27 -2.85
CA PRO A 25 -17.56 -3.06 -2.28
C PRO A 25 -16.28 -3.54 -1.60
N GLN A 26 -15.11 -3.22 -2.18
CA GLN A 26 -13.85 -3.37 -1.51
C GLN A 26 -14.07 -2.61 -0.23
N ALA A 27 -14.31 -3.37 0.83
CA ALA A 27 -14.69 -2.86 2.12
C ALA A 27 -13.68 -1.77 2.38
N GLY A 28 -14.21 -0.55 2.39
CA GLY A 28 -13.42 0.62 2.69
C GLY A 28 -12.62 0.31 3.92
N GLN A 29 -11.40 0.83 3.93
CA GLN A 29 -10.72 1.27 5.14
C GLN A 29 -11.73 1.40 6.28
N GLY A 30 -11.74 0.39 7.15
CA GLY A 30 -12.78 0.25 8.15
C GLY A 30 -12.79 1.49 9.01
N GLN A 31 -13.78 2.35 8.80
CA GLN A 31 -14.24 3.27 9.82
C GLN A 31 -15.10 2.44 10.77
N THR A 32 -14.45 1.69 11.65
CA THR A 32 -15.06 1.26 12.89
C THR A 32 -14.88 2.42 13.89
N LYS A 33 -15.97 2.78 14.58
CA LYS A 33 -16.06 3.62 15.80
C LYS A 33 -14.74 4.29 16.17
N ALA A 34 -14.68 5.63 16.06
CA ALA A 34 -13.53 6.47 16.43
C ALA A 34 -12.85 5.96 17.71
N THR A 35 -11.90 5.05 17.51
CA THR A 35 -11.05 4.50 18.55
C THR A 35 -10.01 5.58 18.74
N PRO A 36 -9.77 6.06 19.97
CA PRO A 36 -8.79 7.11 20.18
C PRO A 36 -7.49 6.67 19.51
N LYS A 37 -7.05 7.44 18.51
CA LYS A 37 -5.80 7.18 17.79
C LYS A 37 -4.72 7.21 18.86
N ARG A 38 -4.24 6.02 19.26
CA ARG A 38 -3.23 5.91 20.32
C ARG A 38 -2.09 6.83 19.93
N ALA A 39 -1.70 7.70 20.87
CA ALA A 39 -0.55 8.54 20.70
C ALA A 39 0.65 7.66 20.35
N ARG A 40 1.52 8.15 19.46
CA ARG A 40 2.72 7.42 19.10
C ARG A 40 3.56 7.19 20.37
N SER A 41 4.07 5.97 20.54
CA SER A 41 5.01 5.68 21.61
C SER A 41 6.34 6.42 21.38
N PRO A 42 7.14 6.64 22.42
CA PRO A 42 8.47 7.25 22.29
C PRO A 42 9.36 6.52 21.26
N ALA A 43 9.32 5.19 21.24
CA ALA A 43 10.06 4.38 20.27
C ALA A 43 9.60 4.63 18.83
N GLN A 44 8.30 4.82 18.61
CA GLN A 44 7.78 5.17 17.29
C GLN A 44 8.24 6.59 16.89
N LEU A 45 8.12 7.58 17.79
CA LEU A 45 8.59 8.94 17.54
C LEU A 45 10.09 8.97 17.16
N ARG A 46 10.93 8.19 17.84
CA ARG A 46 12.36 8.04 17.52
C ARG A 46 12.58 7.46 16.12
N ASN A 47 11.85 6.41 15.76
CA ASN A 47 11.93 5.84 14.42
C ASN A 47 11.51 6.83 13.34
N ASP A 48 10.46 7.61 13.58
CA ASP A 48 10.02 8.65 12.66
C ASP A 48 11.06 9.78 12.48
N GLN A 49 11.72 10.18 13.57
CA GLN A 49 12.83 11.14 13.51
C GLN A 49 13.96 10.59 12.65
N ILE A 50 14.40 9.35 12.88
CA ILE A 50 15.45 8.71 12.08
C ILE A 50 15.05 8.66 10.59
N MET A 51 13.79 8.32 10.28
CA MET A 51 13.30 8.30 8.89
C MET A 51 13.35 9.68 8.23
N ARG A 52 13.00 10.75 8.95
CA ARG A 52 13.07 12.12 8.44
C ARG A 52 14.50 12.55 8.20
N ASP A 53 15.37 12.33 9.18
CA ASP A 53 16.78 12.71 9.09
C ASP A 53 17.48 11.98 7.94
N CYS A 54 17.37 10.65 7.89
CA CYS A 54 17.93 9.86 6.80
C CYS A 54 17.35 10.27 5.45
N GLY A 55 16.05 10.61 5.40
CA GLY A 55 15.41 11.10 4.18
C GLY A 55 15.93 12.46 3.73
N ALA A 56 16.32 13.35 4.65
CA ALA A 56 16.92 14.64 4.34
C ALA A 56 18.35 14.44 3.81
N GLU A 57 19.17 13.66 4.50
CA GLU A 57 20.55 13.35 4.09
C GLU A 57 20.61 12.67 2.71
N TRP A 58 19.70 11.74 2.44
CA TRP A 58 19.60 11.09 1.14
C TRP A 58 19.24 12.06 0.02
N ARG A 59 18.25 12.93 0.23
CA ARG A 59 17.87 13.94 -0.77
C ARG A 59 19.02 14.89 -1.07
N ALA A 60 19.74 15.34 -0.04
CA ALA A 60 20.92 16.17 -0.20
C ALA A 60 22.04 15.44 -0.95
N SER A 61 22.32 14.18 -0.58
CA SER A 61 23.33 13.36 -1.23
C SER A 61 22.99 13.05 -2.69
N LYS A 62 21.70 12.79 -2.97
CA LYS A 62 21.20 12.50 -4.31
C LYS A 62 21.25 13.75 -5.19
N ALA A 63 20.86 14.91 -4.66
CA ALA A 63 20.98 16.19 -5.35
C ALA A 63 22.45 16.54 -5.64
N ALA A 64 23.36 16.19 -4.74
CA ALA A 64 24.80 16.38 -4.92
C ALA A 64 25.48 15.29 -5.77
N GLY A 65 24.75 14.31 -6.32
CA GLY A 65 25.32 13.20 -7.09
C GLY A 65 26.19 12.23 -6.29
N LYS A 66 26.17 12.30 -4.95
CA LYS A 66 27.03 11.50 -4.05
C LYS A 66 26.51 10.08 -3.80
N THR A 67 25.32 9.75 -4.30
CA THR A 67 24.71 8.44 -4.07
C THR A 67 25.21 7.35 -5.01
N GLY A 68 25.86 7.70 -6.13
CA GLY A 68 26.33 6.71 -7.11
C GLY A 68 25.23 5.73 -7.53
N THR A 69 25.53 4.42 -7.47
CA THR A 69 24.58 3.32 -7.71
C THR A 69 23.80 2.88 -6.47
N GLN A 70 24.00 3.55 -5.33
CA GLN A 70 23.32 3.18 -4.09
C GLN A 70 21.80 3.40 -4.24
N THR A 71 21.02 2.52 -3.63
CA THR A 71 19.57 2.66 -3.55
C THR A 71 19.17 3.23 -2.19
N TRP A 72 17.99 3.86 -2.13
CA TRP A 72 17.43 4.37 -0.88
C TRP A 72 17.38 3.32 0.22
N ARG A 73 17.04 2.06 -0.09
CA ARG A 73 16.99 0.96 0.90
C ARG A 73 18.37 0.69 1.52
N GLY A 74 19.42 0.68 0.70
CA GLY A 74 20.79 0.49 1.17
C GLY A 74 21.25 1.65 2.06
N PHE A 75 21.06 2.88 1.59
CA PHE A 75 21.40 4.08 2.36
C PHE A 75 20.63 4.16 3.68
N LEU A 76 19.33 3.88 3.67
CA LEU A 76 18.50 3.94 4.86
C LEU A 76 18.93 2.90 5.90
N GLY A 77 19.32 1.69 5.47
CA GLY A 77 19.85 0.65 6.35
C GLY A 77 21.11 1.13 7.09
N GLU A 78 22.07 1.68 6.35
CA GLU A 78 23.30 2.23 6.93
C GLU A 78 23.03 3.46 7.81
N CYS A 79 22.19 4.38 7.36
CA CYS A 79 21.82 5.57 8.13
C CYS A 79 21.13 5.21 9.44
N ARG A 80 20.23 4.21 9.44
CA ARG A 80 19.62 3.70 10.68
C ARG A 80 20.66 3.14 11.63
N LYS A 81 21.59 2.29 11.16
CA LYS A 81 22.67 1.75 12.00
C LYS A 81 23.47 2.85 12.68
N ARG A 82 23.84 3.92 11.95
CA ARG A 82 24.57 5.07 12.51
C ARG A 82 23.77 5.86 13.54
N LYS A 83 22.44 5.93 13.40
CA LYS A 83 21.55 6.72 14.28
C LYS A 83 20.89 5.90 15.41
N SER A 84 21.06 4.58 15.40
CA SER A 84 20.58 3.67 16.45
C SER A 84 21.67 3.22 17.43
N ALA A 85 22.94 3.52 17.13
CA ALA A 85 24.07 3.40 18.06
C ALA A 85 24.06 4.56 19.06
#